data_AF-A0A2V5IKU2-F1
#
_entry.id   AF-A0A2V5IKU2-F1
#
_cell.length_a   1.000
_cell.length_b   1.000
_cell.length_c   1.000
_cell.angle_alpha   90.00
_cell.angle_beta   90.00
_cell.angle_gamma   90.00
#
_symmetry.space_group_name_H-M   'P 1'
#
loop_
_entity.id
_entity.type
_entity.pdbx_description
1 polymer ?
#
loop_
_entity_poly.entity_id
_entity_poly.type
_entity_poly.pdbx_seq_one_letter_code
_entity_poly.pdbx_strand_id
1 'polypeptide(L)'
;MWDSQQAFDHWLTSSSTGREPENAFFHISGRPKSGKSQLIYEIFNQESGEVRERLQLEWCSPAEKKLVWGCVSFYDYSEEFGPDGHRSMIRGILWALICADEQLAPLLFPHRYGREDEKPEMKLRPSQKSKVMNKLSHAATPRRRWKKKRPQQEKDDEKNDDDEVKGEELEHRTPTAVPPPEWPMFSLEDSELFAAWNRLVASNKIYATRKIFLLLDGINRFDEEKHGQMLNALKDWVRARPGNIKICITSRGEAAFQKALESQPGFTLHDANVLDQLWYTRNRLTTSEYSGLLYTTRFTPAEQVGIEHDLVISAGGDDQKLCKMVRIMEWTLCERPIKDWIFLRLECITGRPSRFQP
;
A
#
# COMPACT_ATOMS: atom_id res chain seq x y z
N MET A 1 -0.52 7.31 -23.74
CA MET A 1 -1.31 6.47 -22.81
C MET A 1 -0.94 4.99 -22.92
N TRP A 2 -0.85 4.40 -24.12
CA TRP A 2 -0.44 3.00 -24.30
C TRP A 2 0.95 2.66 -23.70
N ASP A 3 1.95 3.53 -23.90
CA ASP A 3 3.29 3.36 -23.29
C ASP A 3 3.26 3.50 -21.75
N SER A 4 2.34 4.32 -21.22
CA SER A 4 2.20 4.56 -19.79
C SER A 4 1.56 3.37 -19.06
N GLN A 5 0.57 2.74 -19.68
CA GLN A 5 -0.06 1.52 -19.17
C GLN A 5 0.93 0.36 -19.18
N GLN A 6 1.66 0.14 -20.28
CA GLN A 6 2.69 -0.88 -20.33
C GLN A 6 3.81 -0.65 -19.31
N ALA A 7 4.24 0.60 -19.11
CA ALA A 7 5.24 0.92 -18.10
C ALA A 7 4.74 0.62 -16.68
N PHE A 8 3.47 0.91 -16.39
CA PHE A 8 2.83 0.58 -15.12
C PHE A 8 2.71 -0.93 -14.93
N ASP A 9 2.21 -1.64 -15.94
CA ASP A 9 2.05 -3.09 -15.93
C ASP A 9 3.38 -3.81 -15.74
N HIS A 10 4.42 -3.40 -16.47
CA HIS A 10 5.76 -3.91 -16.32
C HIS A 10 6.31 -3.64 -14.92
N TRP A 11 6.08 -2.43 -14.39
CA TRP A 11 6.50 -2.09 -13.02
C TRP A 11 5.76 -2.92 -11.97
N LEU A 12 4.47 -3.21 -12.13
CA LEU A 12 3.71 -4.01 -11.16
C LEU A 12 4.32 -5.41 -10.99
N THR A 13 4.71 -6.04 -12.10
CA THR A 13 5.14 -7.44 -12.14
C THR A 13 6.65 -7.61 -12.07
N SER A 14 7.42 -6.53 -12.22
CA SER A 14 8.88 -6.60 -12.12
C SER A 14 9.30 -7.08 -10.73
N SER A 15 9.86 -8.29 -10.68
CA SER A 15 10.53 -8.85 -9.51
C SER A 15 12.01 -8.48 -9.55
N SER A 16 12.54 -7.98 -8.44
CA SER A 16 13.95 -7.61 -8.34
C SER A 16 14.83 -8.85 -8.27
N THR A 17 15.35 -9.29 -9.41
CA THR A 17 16.37 -10.35 -9.49
C THR A 17 17.76 -9.79 -9.20
N GLY A 18 17.95 -9.20 -8.02
CA GLY A 18 19.24 -8.95 -7.36
C GLY A 18 20.33 -8.15 -8.08
N ARG A 19 20.14 -7.68 -9.33
CA ARG A 19 21.18 -7.00 -10.13
C ARG A 19 20.86 -5.58 -10.58
N GLU A 20 19.58 -5.21 -10.66
CA GLU A 20 19.15 -3.85 -11.03
C GLU A 20 18.69 -3.08 -9.78
N PRO A 21 18.93 -1.75 -9.70
CA PRO A 21 18.35 -0.94 -8.64
C PRO A 21 16.82 -1.09 -8.71
N GLU A 22 16.22 -1.45 -7.59
CA GLU A 22 14.80 -1.74 -7.57
C GLU A 22 13.98 -0.50 -7.94
N ASN A 23 13.20 -0.61 -9.01
CA ASN A 23 12.13 0.32 -9.32
C ASN A 23 10.97 0.06 -8.35
N ALA A 24 11.16 0.43 -7.09
CA ALA A 24 10.13 0.31 -6.07
C ALA A 24 9.11 1.45 -6.15
N PHE A 25 9.48 2.58 -6.76
CA PHE A 25 8.58 3.71 -6.96
C PHE A 25 7.98 3.71 -8.36
N PHE A 26 6.74 4.15 -8.46
CA PHE A 26 6.12 4.59 -9.71
C PHE A 26 5.61 6.01 -9.53
N HIS A 27 6.04 6.93 -10.39
CA HIS A 27 5.73 8.35 -10.24
C HIS A 27 4.71 8.83 -11.27
N ILE A 28 3.56 9.30 -10.79
CA ILE A 28 2.53 9.93 -11.62
C ILE A 28 2.55 11.44 -11.35
N SER A 29 3.09 12.21 -12.29
CA SER A 29 3.08 13.68 -12.21
C SER A 29 1.95 14.25 -13.06
N GLY A 30 1.59 15.53 -12.90
CA GLY A 30 0.58 16.17 -13.75
C GLY A 30 0.00 17.43 -13.14
N ARG A 31 -0.61 18.31 -13.95
CA ARG A 31 -1.16 19.59 -13.47
C ARG A 31 -2.31 19.42 -12.46
N PRO A 32 -2.65 20.45 -11.66
CA PRO A 32 -3.91 20.43 -10.91
C PRO A 32 -5.08 20.01 -11.79
N LYS A 33 -5.99 19.18 -11.25
CA LYS A 33 -7.18 18.64 -11.95
C LYS A 33 -6.96 17.68 -13.13
N SER A 34 -5.72 17.26 -13.40
CA SER A 34 -5.42 16.30 -14.47
C SER A 34 -5.94 14.87 -14.24
N GLY A 35 -6.84 14.63 -13.27
CA GLY A 35 -7.37 13.29 -12.99
C GLY A 35 -6.51 12.36 -12.13
N LYS A 36 -5.34 12.77 -11.60
CA LYS A 36 -4.44 11.88 -10.81
C LYS A 36 -5.13 11.18 -9.63
N SER A 37 -5.84 11.94 -8.79
CA SER A 37 -6.56 11.38 -7.64
C SER A 37 -7.65 10.40 -8.06
N GLN A 38 -8.29 10.69 -9.18
CA GLN A 38 -9.31 9.82 -9.76
C GLN A 38 -8.69 8.52 -10.28
N LEU A 39 -7.53 8.60 -10.94
CA LEU A 39 -6.76 7.43 -11.36
C LEU A 39 -6.33 6.58 -10.17
N ILE A 40 -5.82 7.19 -9.08
CA ILE A 40 -5.48 6.45 -7.85
C ILE A 40 -6.71 5.78 -7.25
N TYR A 41 -7.84 6.50 -7.18
CA TYR A 41 -9.09 5.93 -6.72
C TYR A 41 -9.54 4.75 -7.58
N GLU A 42 -9.42 4.87 -8.91
CA GLU A 42 -9.78 3.80 -9.85
C GLU A 42 -8.87 2.60 -9.68
N ILE A 43 -7.53 2.78 -9.59
CA ILE A 43 -6.59 1.69 -9.32
C ILE A 43 -6.91 1.01 -7.98
N PHE A 44 -7.24 1.77 -6.94
CA PHE A 44 -7.51 1.22 -5.61
C PHE A 44 -8.83 0.46 -5.52
N ASN A 45 -9.88 0.98 -6.16
CA ASN A 45 -11.25 0.47 -6.08
C ASN A 45 -11.70 -0.25 -7.36
N GLN A 46 -10.77 -0.84 -8.12
CA GLN A 46 -11.11 -1.60 -9.32
C GLN A 46 -12.10 -2.72 -8.97
N GLU A 47 -13.29 -2.69 -9.57
CA GLU A 47 -14.31 -3.72 -9.38
C GLU A 47 -13.81 -5.11 -9.81
N SER A 48 -13.03 -5.17 -10.89
CA SER A 48 -12.41 -6.41 -11.39
C SER A 48 -11.31 -6.94 -10.49
N GLY A 49 -10.75 -6.12 -9.60
CA GLY A 49 -9.61 -6.49 -8.75
C GLY A 49 -8.31 -6.80 -9.50
N GLU A 50 -8.25 -6.58 -10.82
CA GLU A 50 -7.19 -7.10 -11.71
C GLU A 50 -5.77 -6.73 -11.23
N VAL A 51 -5.53 -5.47 -10.89
CA VAL A 51 -4.20 -5.03 -10.43
C VAL A 51 -3.83 -5.70 -9.10
N ARG A 52 -4.80 -5.84 -8.18
CA ARG A 52 -4.58 -6.48 -6.88
C ARG A 52 -4.31 -7.98 -7.03
N GLU A 53 -5.07 -8.67 -7.89
CA GLU A 53 -4.88 -10.08 -8.19
C GLU A 53 -3.52 -10.32 -8.85
N ARG A 54 -3.14 -9.51 -9.84
CA ARG A 54 -1.82 -9.60 -10.47
C ARG A 54 -0.69 -9.37 -9.49
N LEU A 55 -0.79 -8.37 -8.61
CA LEU A 55 0.23 -8.17 -7.57
C LEU A 55 0.28 -9.35 -6.58
N GLN A 56 -0.87 -9.94 -6.23
CA GLN A 56 -0.88 -11.12 -5.39
C GLN A 56 -0.26 -12.33 -6.09
N LEU A 57 -0.64 -12.63 -7.33
CA LEU A 57 -0.24 -13.82 -8.08
C LEU A 57 1.18 -13.73 -8.66
N GLU A 58 1.58 -12.58 -9.18
CA GLU A 58 2.85 -12.43 -9.91
C GLU A 58 3.96 -11.86 -9.03
N TRP A 59 3.64 -10.93 -8.12
CA TRP A 59 4.67 -10.30 -7.28
C TRP A 59 4.79 -10.94 -5.89
N CYS A 60 3.68 -11.34 -5.26
CA CYS A 60 3.68 -11.88 -3.90
C CYS A 60 3.79 -13.41 -3.84
N SER A 61 3.06 -14.15 -4.69
CA SER A 61 3.03 -15.62 -4.67
C SER A 61 4.38 -16.30 -4.89
N PRO A 62 5.30 -15.80 -5.75
CA PRO A 62 6.63 -16.41 -5.86
C PRO A 62 7.44 -16.42 -4.56
N ALA A 63 7.04 -15.59 -3.59
CA ALA A 63 7.65 -15.52 -2.26
C ALA A 63 6.74 -16.07 -1.15
N GLU A 64 5.58 -16.64 -1.49
CA GLU A 64 4.53 -17.10 -0.55
C GLU A 64 4.11 -16.03 0.47
N LYS A 65 4.05 -14.76 0.03
CA LYS A 65 3.70 -13.63 0.90
C LYS A 65 2.26 -13.15 0.68
N LYS A 66 1.66 -12.62 1.74
CA LYS A 66 0.41 -11.87 1.70
C LYS A 66 0.66 -10.47 1.14
N LEU A 67 -0.18 -10.02 0.22
CA LEU A 67 -0.23 -8.62 -0.21
C LEU A 67 -0.93 -7.76 0.84
N VAL A 68 -0.25 -6.71 1.30
CA VAL A 68 -0.86 -5.59 2.04
C VAL A 68 -1.08 -4.46 1.04
N TRP A 69 -2.35 -4.14 0.78
CA TRP A 69 -2.79 -3.19 -0.25
C TRP A 69 -3.31 -1.91 0.42
N GLY A 70 -2.46 -0.87 0.49
CA GLY A 70 -2.76 0.39 1.16
C GLY A 70 -2.95 1.55 0.17
N CYS A 71 -3.78 2.52 0.55
CA CYS A 71 -3.92 3.79 -0.17
C CYS A 71 -4.10 4.93 0.84
N VAL A 72 -3.43 6.05 0.57
CA VAL A 72 -3.51 7.27 1.38
C VAL A 72 -3.79 8.45 0.47
N SER A 73 -4.89 9.15 0.71
CA SER A 73 -5.19 10.46 0.13
C SER A 73 -4.84 11.54 1.15
N PHE A 74 -3.81 12.33 0.90
CA PHE A 74 -3.42 13.42 1.80
C PHE A 74 -4.27 14.70 1.61
N TYR A 75 -5.25 14.68 0.69
CA TYR A 75 -6.26 15.73 0.56
C TYR A 75 -7.23 15.78 1.75
N ASP A 76 -7.31 14.71 2.53
CA ASP A 76 -8.16 14.66 3.72
C ASP A 76 -7.39 15.02 5.00
N TYR A 77 -6.05 15.08 4.94
CA TYR A 77 -5.20 15.07 6.13
C TYR A 77 -4.68 16.44 6.56
N SER A 78 -4.64 17.46 5.68
CA SER A 78 -3.99 18.73 6.05
C SER A 78 -4.77 19.55 7.10
N GLU A 79 -6.06 19.27 7.30
CA GLU A 79 -6.87 19.93 8.33
C GLU A 79 -6.84 19.13 9.65
N GLU A 80 -6.91 17.80 9.59
CA GLU A 80 -6.98 16.95 10.78
C GLU A 80 -5.62 16.67 11.45
N PHE A 81 -4.52 16.60 10.68
CA PHE A 81 -3.22 16.12 11.20
C PHE A 81 -2.18 17.23 11.41
N GLY A 82 -2.56 18.49 11.14
CA GLY A 82 -1.74 19.67 11.35
C GLY A 82 -0.68 19.91 10.27
N PRO A 83 0.10 20.99 10.39
CA PRO A 83 0.97 21.49 9.31
C PRO A 83 2.24 20.65 9.09
N ASP A 84 2.61 19.75 10.02
CA ASP A 84 3.82 18.95 9.85
C ASP A 84 3.61 17.80 8.85
N GLY A 85 4.02 18.03 7.61
CA GLY A 85 3.88 17.05 6.53
C GLY A 85 4.57 15.72 6.77
N HIS A 86 5.70 15.68 7.49
CA HIS A 86 6.43 14.44 7.73
C HIS A 86 5.67 13.54 8.72
N ARG A 87 5.20 14.12 9.83
CA ARG A 87 4.39 13.39 10.81
C ARG A 87 3.06 12.94 10.22
N SER A 88 2.39 13.82 9.47
CA SER A 88 1.11 13.53 8.82
C SER A 88 1.24 12.42 7.77
N MET A 89 2.33 12.41 7.00
CA MET A 89 2.64 11.31 6.08
C MET A 89 2.78 9.98 6.83
N ILE A 90 3.59 9.93 7.89
CA ILE A 90 3.79 8.71 8.67
C ILE A 90 2.47 8.22 9.27
N ARG A 91 1.66 9.12 9.84
CA ARG A 91 0.34 8.77 10.39
C ARG A 91 -0.57 8.18 9.32
N GLY A 92 -0.72 8.85 8.18
CA GLY A 92 -1.57 8.36 7.09
C GLY A 92 -1.14 6.99 6.56
N ILE A 93 0.17 6.78 6.40
CA ILE A 93 0.71 5.48 5.95
C ILE A 93 0.45 4.38 6.99
N LEU A 94 0.79 4.61 8.26
CA LEU A 94 0.57 3.60 9.31
C LEU A 94 -0.91 3.23 9.43
N TRP A 95 -1.80 4.23 9.37
CA TRP A 95 -3.24 4.01 9.39
C TRP A 95 -3.70 3.14 8.23
N ALA A 96 -3.37 3.52 6.99
CA ALA A 96 -3.79 2.77 5.81
C ALA A 96 -3.28 1.32 5.81
N LEU A 97 -2.05 1.09 6.30
CA LEU A 97 -1.50 -0.26 6.40
C LEU A 97 -2.21 -1.09 7.47
N ILE A 98 -2.53 -0.52 8.64
CA ILE A 98 -3.27 -1.22 9.69
C ILE A 98 -4.68 -1.56 9.21
N CYS A 99 -5.37 -0.64 8.51
CA CYS A 99 -6.67 -0.93 7.91
C CYS A 99 -6.59 -2.04 6.86
N ALA A 100 -5.49 -2.12 6.11
CA ALA A 100 -5.29 -3.17 5.11
C ALA A 100 -4.90 -4.54 5.73
N ASP A 101 -4.24 -4.54 6.90
CA ASP A 101 -3.91 -5.75 7.65
C ASP A 101 -3.79 -5.46 9.16
N GLU A 102 -4.86 -5.77 9.90
CA GLU A 102 -4.99 -5.49 11.34
C GLU A 102 -3.87 -6.13 12.18
N GLN A 103 -3.27 -7.22 11.70
CA GLN A 103 -2.13 -7.87 12.35
C GLN A 103 -0.87 -7.00 12.39
N LEU A 104 -0.80 -5.91 11.61
CA LEU A 104 0.29 -4.94 11.69
C LEU A 104 0.21 -4.10 12.96
N ALA A 105 -0.98 -3.80 13.49
CA ALA A 105 -1.13 -2.98 14.70
C ALA A 105 -0.32 -3.51 15.90
N PRO A 106 -0.42 -4.79 16.31
CA PRO A 106 0.37 -5.32 17.41
C PRO A 106 1.87 -5.48 17.09
N LEU A 107 2.27 -5.46 15.82
CA LEU A 107 3.69 -5.48 15.42
C LEU A 107 4.30 -4.07 15.47
N LEU A 108 3.50 -3.04 15.22
CA LEU A 108 3.92 -1.64 15.18
C LEU A 108 3.82 -0.99 16.58
N PHE A 109 2.81 -1.38 17.37
CA PHE A 109 2.50 -0.83 18.69
C PHE A 109 2.48 -1.92 19.78
N PRO A 110 3.57 -2.66 19.98
CA PRO A 110 3.59 -3.83 20.86
C PRO A 110 3.14 -3.51 22.30
N HIS A 111 3.55 -2.36 22.85
CA HIS A 111 3.14 -1.92 24.19
C HIS A 111 1.63 -1.70 24.34
N ARG A 112 0.95 -1.22 23.30
CA ARG A 112 -0.51 -1.03 23.32
C ARG A 112 -1.28 -2.35 23.24
N TYR A 113 -0.63 -3.42 22.78
CA TYR A 113 -1.22 -4.75 22.60
C TYR A 113 -0.64 -5.80 23.57
N GLY A 114 0.02 -5.36 24.65
CA GLY A 114 0.56 -6.25 25.69
C GLY A 114 1.66 -7.20 25.19
N ARG A 115 2.31 -6.88 24.06
CA ARG A 115 3.50 -7.61 23.59
C ARG A 115 4.73 -6.92 24.17
N GLU A 116 5.50 -7.61 25.00
CA GLU A 116 6.80 -7.11 25.46
C GLU A 116 7.77 -7.04 24.27
N ASP A 117 8.49 -5.93 24.15
CA ASP A 117 9.57 -5.80 23.16
C ASP A 117 10.67 -6.84 23.47
N GLU A 118 10.96 -7.73 22.52
CA GLU A 118 12.28 -8.36 22.47
C GLU A 118 13.30 -7.23 22.24
N LYS A 119 14.26 -7.09 23.16
CA LYS A 119 15.37 -6.13 23.06
C LYS A 119 15.95 -6.14 21.65
N PRO A 120 16.29 -4.97 21.07
CA PRO A 120 16.84 -4.91 19.73
C PRO A 120 18.07 -5.81 19.65
N GLU A 121 18.07 -6.76 18.70
CA GLU A 121 19.26 -7.55 18.33
C GLU A 121 20.32 -6.57 17.82
N MET A 122 21.08 -6.05 18.76
CA MET A 122 22.29 -5.30 18.51
C MET A 122 23.29 -6.32 17.96
N LYS A 123 23.37 -6.44 16.63
CA LYS A 123 24.47 -7.14 15.97
C LYS A 123 25.76 -6.40 16.32
N LEU A 124 26.38 -6.80 17.42
CA LEU A 124 27.74 -6.44 17.78
C LEU A 124 28.63 -6.87 16.61
N ARG A 125 29.11 -5.89 15.85
CA ARG A 125 30.23 -6.10 14.94
C ARG A 125 31.41 -6.63 15.77
N PRO A 126 32.17 -7.62 15.30
CA PRO A 126 33.36 -8.07 16.02
C PRO A 126 34.31 -6.89 16.14
N SER A 127 34.57 -6.45 17.38
CA SER A 127 35.53 -5.39 17.63
C SER A 127 36.91 -5.86 17.18
N GLN A 128 37.53 -5.07 16.30
CA GLN A 128 38.93 -5.18 15.98
C GLN A 128 39.72 -4.94 17.28
N LYS A 129 40.15 -6.03 17.93
CA LYS A 129 41.11 -5.95 19.03
C LYS A 129 42.43 -5.47 18.47
N SER A 130 42.70 -4.18 18.65
CA SER A 130 44.04 -3.60 18.54
C SER A 130 44.96 -4.31 19.53
N LYS A 131 45.94 -5.03 18.98
CA LYS A 131 47.13 -5.52 19.68
C LYS A 131 48.04 -4.32 19.95
N VAL A 132 48.10 -3.78 21.17
CA VAL A 132 49.32 -3.15 21.70
C VAL A 132 49.34 -3.25 23.25
N MET A 133 50.30 -4.05 23.74
CA MET A 133 51.03 -4.04 25.02
C MET A 133 50.38 -3.54 26.32
N ASN A 134 50.42 -4.36 27.38
CA ASN A 134 51.57 -4.37 28.29
C ASN A 134 51.61 -5.56 29.27
N LYS A 135 52.84 -5.94 29.62
CA LYS A 135 53.28 -7.06 30.45
C LYS A 135 53.28 -6.70 31.95
N LEU A 136 53.35 -7.77 32.76
CA LEU A 136 53.76 -7.88 34.17
C LEU A 136 52.68 -7.42 35.19
N SER A 137 52.29 -8.23 36.18
CA SER A 137 53.16 -8.88 37.16
C SER A 137 52.62 -10.20 37.74
N HIS A 138 53.56 -10.94 38.31
CA HIS A 138 53.52 -12.28 38.87
C HIS A 138 52.60 -12.55 40.08
N ALA A 139 52.29 -13.85 40.21
CA ALA A 139 52.41 -14.71 41.41
C ALA A 139 51.15 -15.11 42.21
N ALA A 140 51.23 -16.38 42.63
CA ALA A 140 50.57 -17.06 43.75
C ALA A 140 49.21 -17.77 43.49
N THR A 141 49.31 -19.04 43.08
CA THR A 141 48.44 -20.11 43.62
C THR A 141 48.89 -20.43 45.06
N PRO A 142 48.04 -21.00 45.95
CA PRO A 142 47.86 -22.46 45.89
C PRO A 142 46.48 -23.01 46.32
N ARG A 143 46.11 -24.11 45.65
CA ARG A 143 45.54 -25.37 46.17
C ARG A 143 44.50 -25.32 47.32
N ARG A 144 43.36 -25.98 47.09
CA ARG A 144 42.97 -27.17 47.90
C ARG A 144 42.03 -28.10 47.13
N ARG A 145 42.26 -29.37 47.41
CA ARG A 145 41.83 -30.60 46.72
C ARG A 145 41.10 -31.42 47.78
N TRP A 146 39.84 -31.81 47.55
CA TRP A 146 39.25 -32.93 48.28
C TRP A 146 38.54 -33.87 47.30
N LYS A 147 38.92 -35.14 47.40
CA LYS A 147 38.42 -36.31 46.66
C LYS A 147 37.54 -37.15 47.60
N LYS A 148 36.82 -38.11 46.98
CA LYS A 148 36.25 -39.38 47.51
C LYS A 148 34.84 -39.24 48.12
N LYS A 149 33.90 -40.20 47.99
CA LYS A 149 33.85 -41.57 47.41
C LYS A 149 32.36 -42.00 47.32
N ARG A 150 32.04 -42.83 46.34
CA ARG A 150 30.84 -43.71 46.09
C ARG A 150 30.68 -44.85 47.16
N PRO A 151 29.75 -45.84 47.07
CA PRO A 151 28.36 -45.99 46.50
C PRO A 151 27.39 -46.86 47.40
N GLN A 152 26.27 -47.34 46.80
CA GLN A 152 25.37 -48.51 47.13
C GLN A 152 24.23 -48.23 48.14
N GLN A 153 22.99 -48.75 48.04
CA GLN A 153 22.45 -49.97 47.39
C GLN A 153 20.89 -49.91 47.27
N GLU A 154 20.35 -50.84 46.46
CA GLU A 154 18.96 -51.27 46.15
C GLU A 154 17.88 -51.20 47.25
N LYS A 155 16.61 -51.04 46.82
CA LYS A 155 15.54 -52.02 47.06
C LYS A 155 14.27 -51.75 46.24
N ASP A 156 13.64 -52.85 45.86
CA ASP A 156 12.45 -53.05 45.03
C ASP A 156 11.13 -52.68 45.74
N ASP A 157 10.09 -52.35 44.96
CA ASP A 157 8.85 -53.16 44.78
C ASP A 157 7.60 -52.32 44.43
N GLU A 158 6.90 -52.81 43.39
CA GLU A 158 5.45 -52.82 43.11
C GLU A 158 4.58 -51.56 43.36
N LYS A 159 3.89 -51.05 42.32
CA LYS A 159 2.56 -51.51 41.88
C LYS A 159 1.97 -50.64 40.75
N ASN A 160 1.13 -51.28 39.95
CA ASN A 160 0.32 -50.80 38.83
C ASN A 160 -0.47 -49.52 39.12
N ASP A 161 -0.78 -48.73 38.07
CA ASP A 161 -2.13 -48.70 37.49
C ASP A 161 -2.15 -47.86 36.20
N ASP A 162 -3.13 -48.21 35.38
CA ASP A 162 -3.44 -47.77 34.03
C ASP A 162 -3.49 -46.24 33.85
N ASP A 163 -3.04 -45.73 32.70
CA ASP A 163 -3.66 -44.57 32.06
C ASP A 163 -3.28 -44.44 30.57
N GLU A 164 -4.22 -44.90 29.75
CA GLU A 164 -4.73 -44.28 28.51
C GLU A 164 -3.80 -43.26 27.79
N VAL A 165 -3.15 -43.72 26.71
CA VAL A 165 -2.50 -42.86 25.72
C VAL A 165 -3.58 -42.10 24.94
N LYS A 166 -3.92 -40.89 25.39
CA LYS A 166 -4.63 -39.91 24.55
C LYS A 166 -3.61 -39.22 23.65
N GLY A 167 -3.77 -39.44 22.34
CA GLY A 167 -3.05 -38.70 21.32
C GLY A 167 -3.31 -37.20 21.49
N GLU A 168 -2.23 -36.42 21.57
CA GLU A 168 -2.29 -34.97 21.46
C GLU A 168 -2.68 -34.62 20.02
N GLU A 169 -3.98 -34.39 19.86
CA GLU A 169 -4.57 -33.77 18.69
C GLU A 169 -4.04 -32.33 18.63
N LEU A 170 -3.13 -32.07 17.70
CA LEU A 170 -2.63 -30.73 17.38
C LEU A 170 -3.81 -29.88 16.89
N GLU A 171 -4.50 -29.22 17.82
CA GLU A 171 -5.48 -28.20 17.52
C GLU A 171 -4.81 -27.09 16.69
N HIS A 172 -5.11 -27.07 15.40
CA HIS A 172 -4.91 -25.90 14.55
C HIS A 172 -5.78 -24.76 15.09
N ARG A 173 -5.23 -23.99 16.04
CA ARG A 173 -5.80 -22.71 16.45
C ARG A 173 -5.85 -21.79 15.24
N THR A 174 -7.05 -21.60 14.72
CA THR A 174 -7.39 -20.51 13.80
C THR A 174 -6.91 -19.19 14.44
N PRO A 175 -6.16 -18.34 13.72
CA PRO A 175 -5.70 -17.07 14.28
C PRO A 175 -6.89 -16.25 14.74
N THR A 176 -6.99 -16.01 16.05
CA THR A 176 -8.00 -15.12 16.63
C THR A 176 -7.86 -13.76 15.98
N ALA A 177 -8.96 -13.23 15.42
CA ALA A 177 -8.98 -11.91 14.80
C ALA A 177 -8.47 -10.88 15.82
N VAL A 178 -7.44 -10.12 15.44
CA VAL A 178 -6.89 -9.05 16.29
C VAL A 178 -7.85 -7.87 16.15
N PRO A 179 -8.46 -7.37 17.25
CA PRO A 179 -9.37 -6.24 17.13
C PRO A 179 -8.62 -5.02 16.56
N PRO A 180 -9.26 -4.23 15.68
CA PRO A 180 -8.69 -3.00 15.17
C PRO A 180 -8.34 -2.05 16.33
N PRO A 181 -7.39 -1.12 16.14
CA PRO A 181 -7.05 -0.15 17.18
C PRO A 181 -8.28 0.66 17.58
N GLU A 182 -8.66 0.58 18.85
CA GLU A 182 -9.76 1.38 19.43
C GLU A 182 -9.38 2.87 19.58
N TRP A 183 -8.10 3.18 19.43
CA TRP A 183 -7.56 4.52 19.59
C TRP A 183 -7.40 5.21 18.22
N PRO A 184 -7.79 6.50 18.11
CA PRO A 184 -7.56 7.24 16.89
C PRO A 184 -6.07 7.50 16.69
N MET A 185 -5.57 7.33 15.46
CA MET A 185 -4.16 7.59 15.09
C MET A 185 -3.69 9.03 15.41
N PHE A 186 -4.60 10.00 15.46
CA PHE A 186 -4.29 11.38 15.84
C PHE A 186 -3.99 11.57 17.34
N SER A 187 -4.29 10.58 18.19
CA SER A 187 -3.93 10.59 19.61
C SER A 187 -2.52 10.06 19.89
N LEU A 188 -1.78 9.61 18.87
CA LEU A 188 -0.41 9.13 19.03
C LEU A 188 0.56 10.28 19.32
N GLU A 189 1.27 10.15 20.44
CA GLU A 189 2.46 10.95 20.72
C GLU A 189 3.51 10.72 19.63
N ASP A 190 4.30 11.76 19.34
CA ASP A 190 5.33 11.70 18.30
C ASP A 190 6.38 10.60 18.57
N SER A 191 6.75 10.40 19.83
CA SER A 191 7.70 9.35 20.24
C SER A 191 7.22 7.98 19.81
N GLU A 192 5.94 7.68 20.03
CA GLU A 192 5.31 6.43 19.66
C GLU A 192 5.12 6.31 18.15
N LEU A 193 4.73 7.39 17.48
CA LEU A 193 4.60 7.45 16.04
C LEU A 193 5.91 7.10 15.32
N PHE A 194 7.01 7.74 15.72
CA PHE A 194 8.32 7.47 15.13
C PHE A 194 8.86 6.10 15.53
N ALA A 195 8.56 5.61 16.74
CA ALA A 195 8.90 4.24 17.12
C ALA A 195 8.19 3.21 16.23
N ALA A 196 6.89 3.41 15.95
CA ALA A 196 6.12 2.56 15.04
C ALA A 196 6.66 2.63 13.60
N TRP A 197 6.99 3.82 13.09
CA TRP A 197 7.64 3.98 11.79
C TRP A 197 8.98 3.24 11.73
N ASN A 198 9.82 3.41 12.74
CA ASN A 198 11.10 2.71 12.82
C ASN A 198 10.92 1.18 12.86
N ARG A 199 9.91 0.67 13.55
CA ARG A 199 9.56 -0.77 13.52
C ARG A 199 9.09 -1.20 12.13
N LEU A 200 8.25 -0.42 11.46
CA LEU A 200 7.83 -0.67 10.07
C LEU A 200 9.04 -0.78 9.13
N VAL A 201 10.03 0.10 9.28
CA VAL A 201 11.24 0.11 8.47
C VAL A 201 12.19 -1.04 8.86
N ALA A 202 12.38 -1.32 10.14
CA ALA A 202 13.45 -2.19 10.66
C ALA A 202 13.04 -3.65 11.01
N SER A 203 11.75 -3.96 11.11
CA SER A 203 11.30 -5.31 11.48
C SER A 203 11.32 -6.31 10.33
N ASN A 204 12.10 -7.40 10.46
CA ASN A 204 12.02 -8.54 9.54
C ASN A 204 10.71 -9.33 9.70
N LYS A 205 10.10 -9.32 10.90
CA LYS A 205 8.88 -10.09 11.19
C LYS A 205 7.70 -9.64 10.32
N ILE A 206 7.63 -8.35 9.99
CA ILE A 206 6.59 -7.80 9.11
C ILE A 206 6.72 -8.39 7.70
N TYR A 207 7.92 -8.30 7.10
CA TYR A 207 8.15 -8.69 5.71
C TYR A 207 8.46 -10.18 5.51
N ALA A 208 8.58 -10.96 6.58
CA ALA A 208 8.69 -12.41 6.49
C ALA A 208 7.48 -13.01 5.77
N THR A 209 6.29 -12.46 6.04
CA THR A 209 5.02 -12.98 5.49
C THR A 209 4.28 -11.99 4.60
N ARG A 210 4.83 -10.77 4.39
CA ARG A 210 4.12 -9.69 3.69
C ARG A 210 4.97 -9.00 2.64
N LYS A 211 4.30 -8.55 1.58
CA LYS A 211 4.76 -7.45 0.73
C LYS A 211 3.75 -6.32 0.78
N ILE A 212 4.24 -5.09 0.67
CA ILE A 212 3.45 -3.87 0.81
C ILE A 212 3.37 -3.17 -0.53
N PHE A 213 2.15 -2.99 -1.03
CA PHE A 213 1.84 -2.09 -2.14
C PHE A 213 1.11 -0.87 -1.59
N LEU A 214 1.59 0.32 -1.94
CA LEU A 214 1.09 1.57 -1.38
C LEU A 214 0.82 2.61 -2.47
N LEU A 215 -0.39 3.14 -2.50
CA LEU A 215 -0.75 4.30 -3.32
C LEU A 215 -0.72 5.56 -2.44
N LEU A 216 0.06 6.56 -2.82
CA LEU A 216 0.17 7.84 -2.13
C LEU A 216 -0.32 8.95 -3.04
N ASP A 217 -1.47 9.53 -2.71
CA ASP A 217 -2.06 10.63 -3.46
C ASP A 217 -1.99 11.96 -2.70
N GLY A 218 -1.57 13.03 -3.39
CA GLY A 218 -1.60 14.38 -2.84
C GLY A 218 -0.53 14.67 -1.78
N ILE A 219 0.53 13.86 -1.71
CA ILE A 219 1.66 14.06 -0.77
C ILE A 219 2.34 15.43 -0.96
N ASN A 220 2.19 16.01 -2.13
CA ASN A 220 2.71 17.33 -2.48
C ASN A 220 1.92 18.50 -1.84
N ARG A 221 0.79 18.24 -1.18
CA ARG A 221 -0.01 19.26 -0.48
C ARG A 221 0.69 19.83 0.76
N PHE A 222 1.59 19.05 1.36
CA PHE A 222 2.38 19.51 2.49
C PHE A 222 3.44 20.53 2.06
N ASP A 223 4.00 21.26 3.02
CA ASP A 223 5.00 22.30 2.75
C ASP A 223 6.18 21.78 1.92
N GLU A 224 6.59 22.55 0.91
CA GLU A 224 7.68 22.17 0.00
C GLU A 224 9.00 21.89 0.73
N GLU A 225 9.26 22.59 1.84
CA GLU A 225 10.42 22.37 2.70
C GLU A 225 10.47 20.96 3.30
N LYS A 226 9.32 20.31 3.45
CA LYS A 226 9.20 18.95 4.01
C LYS A 226 9.27 17.86 2.96
N HIS A 227 9.04 18.17 1.68
CA HIS A 227 9.03 17.17 0.59
C HIS A 227 10.32 16.35 0.56
N GLY A 228 11.48 16.99 0.72
CA GLY A 228 12.77 16.30 0.75
C GLY A 228 12.89 15.31 1.91
N GLN A 229 12.47 15.70 3.11
CA GLN A 229 12.46 14.82 4.29
C GLN A 229 11.53 13.62 4.09
N MET A 230 10.33 13.86 3.58
CA MET A 230 9.32 12.83 3.31
C MET A 230 9.80 11.82 2.26
N LEU A 231 10.33 12.31 1.14
CA LEU A 231 10.87 11.46 0.07
C LEU A 231 12.08 10.65 0.54
N ASN A 232 12.95 11.23 1.37
CA ASN A 232 14.07 10.50 1.96
C ASN A 232 13.58 9.38 2.89
N ALA A 233 12.59 9.64 3.75
CA ALA A 233 12.02 8.62 4.62
C ALA A 233 11.41 7.45 3.83
N LEU A 234 10.68 7.73 2.74
CA LEU A 234 10.14 6.68 1.85
C LEU A 234 11.26 5.91 1.14
N LYS A 235 12.29 6.58 0.64
CA LYS A 235 13.44 5.94 0.00
C LYS A 235 14.22 5.06 0.97
N ASP A 236 14.43 5.51 2.19
CA ASP A 236 15.11 4.74 3.22
C ASP A 236 14.31 3.51 3.62
N TRP A 237 12.98 3.63 3.67
CA TRP A 237 12.09 2.50 3.89
C TRP A 237 12.20 1.44 2.79
N VAL A 238 12.12 1.86 1.52
CA VAL A 238 12.31 0.97 0.35
C VAL A 238 13.69 0.31 0.37
N ARG A 239 14.77 1.08 0.59
CA ARG A 239 16.14 0.55 0.64
C ARG A 239 16.35 -0.47 1.75
N ALA A 240 15.68 -0.29 2.89
CA ALA A 240 15.72 -1.24 4.00
C ALA A 240 14.98 -2.55 3.67
N ARG A 241 14.06 -2.54 2.68
CA ARG A 241 13.15 -3.64 2.36
C ARG A 241 13.09 -3.95 0.87
N PRO A 242 14.24 -4.30 0.27
CA PRO A 242 14.29 -4.59 -1.14
C PRO A 242 13.32 -5.73 -1.51
N GLY A 243 12.53 -5.52 -2.55
CA GLY A 243 11.64 -6.48 -3.19
C GLY A 243 10.33 -6.71 -2.44
N ASN A 244 10.14 -6.06 -1.29
CA ASN A 244 8.97 -6.21 -0.43
C ASN A 244 8.07 -4.97 -0.39
N ILE A 245 8.47 -3.89 -1.07
CA ILE A 245 7.73 -2.63 -1.09
C ILE A 245 7.61 -2.12 -2.53
N LYS A 246 6.40 -1.71 -2.92
CA LYS A 246 6.12 -0.93 -4.12
C LYS A 246 5.26 0.27 -3.73
N ILE A 247 5.63 1.46 -4.19
CA ILE A 247 4.94 2.71 -3.87
C ILE A 247 4.62 3.46 -5.17
N CYS A 248 3.34 3.67 -5.45
CA CYS A 248 2.90 4.60 -6.49
C CYS A 248 2.65 5.98 -5.85
N ILE A 249 3.28 7.03 -6.36
CA ILE A 249 3.19 8.39 -5.79
C ILE A 249 2.65 9.35 -6.85
N THR A 250 1.69 10.18 -6.46
CA THR A 250 1.25 11.32 -7.28
C THR A 250 1.86 12.64 -6.83
N SER A 251 2.07 13.57 -7.76
CA SER A 251 2.53 14.94 -7.46
C SER A 251 2.04 15.94 -8.54
N ARG A 252 2.22 17.25 -8.34
CA ARG A 252 1.87 18.27 -9.35
C ARG A 252 3.02 18.67 -10.26
N GLY A 253 4.16 17.98 -10.17
CA GLY A 253 5.34 18.27 -10.97
C GLY A 253 6.36 19.16 -10.25
N GLU A 254 6.27 19.28 -8.93
CA GLU A 254 7.21 20.03 -8.11
C GLU A 254 8.65 19.49 -8.27
N ALA A 255 9.63 20.40 -8.31
CA ALA A 255 11.02 20.07 -8.60
C ALA A 255 11.61 19.03 -7.62
N ALA A 256 11.19 19.05 -6.36
CA ALA A 256 11.62 18.08 -5.35
C ALA A 256 11.24 16.64 -5.74
N PHE A 257 10.00 16.41 -6.18
CA PHE A 257 9.53 15.09 -6.62
C PHE A 257 10.18 14.68 -7.93
N GLN A 258 10.24 15.58 -8.91
CA GLN A 258 10.88 15.31 -10.21
C GLN A 258 12.33 14.89 -10.03
N LYS A 259 13.13 15.69 -9.32
CA LYS A 259 14.54 15.37 -9.04
C LYS A 259 14.70 14.08 -8.22
N ALA A 260 13.81 13.83 -7.26
CA ALA A 260 13.92 12.66 -6.42
C ALA A 260 13.53 11.36 -7.12
N LEU A 261 12.62 11.40 -8.10
CA LEU A 261 12.03 10.24 -8.73
C LEU A 261 12.33 10.15 -10.24
N GLU A 262 13.19 11.01 -10.79
CA GLU A 262 13.56 11.05 -12.22
C GLU A 262 14.05 9.71 -12.77
N SER A 263 14.71 8.90 -11.94
CA SER A 263 15.24 7.59 -12.34
C SER A 263 14.23 6.46 -12.20
N GLN A 264 13.03 6.74 -11.69
CA GLN A 264 11.98 5.76 -11.41
C GLN A 264 10.99 5.73 -12.58
N PRO A 265 10.36 4.58 -12.86
CA PRO A 265 9.32 4.53 -13.87
C PRO A 265 8.15 5.42 -13.47
N GLY A 266 7.43 5.91 -14.47
CA GLY A 266 6.36 6.85 -14.24
C GLY A 266 5.88 7.45 -15.54
N PHE A 267 4.89 8.32 -15.42
CA PHE A 267 4.45 9.15 -16.53
C PHE A 267 3.87 10.46 -16.02
N THR A 268 3.81 11.45 -16.90
CA THR A 268 3.12 12.70 -16.63
C THR A 268 1.74 12.62 -17.22
N LEU A 269 0.73 12.61 -16.35
CA LEU A 269 -0.67 12.75 -16.67
C LEU A 269 -0.91 14.23 -17.05
N HIS A 270 -0.59 14.57 -18.30
CA HIS A 270 -0.96 15.82 -18.96
C HIS A 270 -2.46 15.81 -19.29
N ASP A 271 -3.06 17.01 -19.42
CA ASP A 271 -4.48 17.22 -19.71
C ASP A 271 -4.92 16.22 -20.78
N ALA A 272 -5.79 15.26 -20.40
CA ALA A 272 -6.33 14.32 -21.35
C ALA A 272 -6.93 15.14 -22.47
N ASN A 273 -6.39 15.03 -23.68
CA ASN A 273 -6.91 15.81 -24.78
C ASN A 273 -8.34 15.31 -25.07
N VAL A 274 -9.09 16.06 -25.87
CA VAL A 274 -10.49 15.68 -26.18
C VAL A 274 -10.59 14.25 -26.71
N LEU A 275 -9.58 13.74 -27.45
CA LEU A 275 -9.55 12.35 -27.92
C LEU A 275 -9.32 11.36 -26.79
N ASP A 276 -8.42 11.64 -25.85
CA ASP A 276 -8.20 10.79 -24.67
C ASP A 276 -9.46 10.72 -23.80
N GLN A 277 -10.15 11.85 -23.63
CA GLN A 277 -11.41 11.96 -22.89
C GLN A 277 -12.56 11.20 -23.58
N LEU A 278 -12.66 11.31 -24.90
CA LEU A 278 -13.62 10.54 -25.70
C LEU A 278 -13.32 9.04 -25.61
N TRP A 279 -12.04 8.66 -25.71
CA TRP A 279 -11.62 7.28 -25.60
C TRP A 279 -11.94 6.70 -24.22
N TYR A 280 -11.62 7.42 -23.13
CA TYR A 280 -11.97 7.02 -21.77
C TYR A 280 -13.48 6.82 -21.63
N THR A 281 -14.27 7.80 -22.09
CA THR A 281 -15.73 7.77 -22.00
C THR A 281 -16.30 6.56 -22.75
N ARG A 282 -15.89 6.36 -24.00
CA ARG A 282 -16.29 5.21 -24.81
C ARG A 282 -15.88 3.90 -24.15
N ASN A 283 -14.61 3.77 -23.77
CA ASN A 283 -14.09 2.54 -23.18
C ASN A 283 -14.88 2.19 -21.91
N ARG A 284 -15.06 3.15 -21.00
CA ARG A 284 -15.82 2.89 -19.76
C ARG A 284 -17.26 2.48 -20.05
N LEU A 285 -17.97 3.21 -20.90
CA LEU A 285 -19.39 2.90 -21.21
C LEU A 285 -19.57 1.61 -22.00
N THR A 286 -18.53 1.09 -22.67
CA THR A 286 -18.59 -0.15 -23.46
C THR A 286 -18.08 -1.38 -22.71
N THR A 287 -17.06 -1.24 -21.87
CA THR A 287 -16.42 -2.36 -21.16
C THR A 287 -16.96 -2.58 -19.75
N SER A 288 -17.83 -1.69 -19.26
CA SER A 288 -18.56 -1.92 -18.01
C SER A 288 -19.35 -3.22 -18.06
N GLU A 289 -19.14 -4.12 -17.10
CA GLU A 289 -19.87 -5.40 -17.00
C GLU A 289 -21.38 -5.20 -16.90
N TYR A 290 -21.82 -4.06 -16.36
CA TYR A 290 -23.24 -3.78 -16.09
C TYR A 290 -23.91 -2.94 -17.20
N SER A 291 -23.20 -1.94 -17.74
CA SER A 291 -23.78 -0.99 -18.69
C SER A 291 -23.32 -1.20 -20.14
N GLY A 292 -22.23 -1.95 -20.37
CA GLY A 292 -21.61 -2.14 -21.68
C GLY A 292 -22.54 -2.75 -22.72
N LEU A 293 -23.26 -3.81 -22.33
CA LEU A 293 -24.22 -4.47 -23.21
C LEU A 293 -25.41 -3.55 -23.53
N LEU A 294 -25.92 -2.81 -22.55
CA LEU A 294 -27.05 -1.89 -22.75
C LEU A 294 -26.66 -0.69 -23.63
N TYR A 295 -25.48 -0.12 -23.37
CA TYR A 295 -24.95 1.01 -24.14
C TYR A 295 -24.73 0.63 -25.61
N THR A 296 -24.12 -0.53 -25.86
CA THR A 296 -23.81 -0.99 -27.22
C THR A 296 -25.03 -1.46 -28.00
N THR A 297 -26.03 -2.06 -27.33
CA THR A 297 -27.22 -2.62 -28.01
C THR A 297 -28.37 -1.62 -28.17
N ARG A 298 -28.51 -0.63 -27.28
CA ARG A 298 -29.67 0.29 -27.29
C ARG A 298 -29.45 1.61 -28.02
N PHE A 299 -28.20 2.00 -28.22
CA PHE A 299 -27.84 3.24 -28.89
C PHE A 299 -27.20 2.91 -30.23
N THR A 300 -27.60 3.63 -31.27
CA THR A 300 -26.91 3.60 -32.56
C THR A 300 -25.51 4.18 -32.40
N PRO A 301 -24.55 3.84 -33.29
CA PRO A 301 -23.21 4.41 -33.24
C PRO A 301 -23.19 5.95 -33.24
N ALA A 302 -24.12 6.59 -33.94
CA ALA A 302 -24.24 8.05 -33.96
C ALA A 302 -24.69 8.62 -32.59
N GLU A 303 -25.65 7.96 -31.94
CA GLU A 303 -26.09 8.34 -30.59
C GLU A 303 -25.00 8.11 -29.55
N GLN A 304 -24.27 7.00 -29.65
CA GLN A 304 -23.12 6.71 -28.77
C GLN A 304 -22.08 7.83 -28.85
N VAL A 305 -21.65 8.18 -30.06
CA VAL A 305 -20.70 9.29 -30.29
C VAL A 305 -21.26 10.62 -29.76
N GLY A 306 -22.57 10.86 -29.92
CA GLY A 306 -23.20 12.06 -29.40
C GLY A 306 -23.19 12.13 -27.86
N ILE A 307 -23.50 11.01 -27.19
CA ILE A 307 -23.43 10.89 -25.73
C ILE A 307 -21.99 11.11 -25.25
N GLU A 308 -21.01 10.43 -25.86
CA GLU A 308 -19.58 10.57 -25.54
C GLU A 308 -19.14 12.03 -25.67
N HIS A 309 -19.47 12.66 -26.79
CA HIS A 309 -19.12 14.04 -27.08
C HIS A 309 -19.77 15.02 -26.10
N ASP A 310 -21.06 14.87 -25.78
CA ASP A 310 -21.76 15.79 -24.88
C ASP A 310 -21.23 15.68 -23.44
N LEU A 311 -20.86 14.48 -22.97
CA LEU A 311 -20.17 14.30 -21.68
C LEU A 311 -18.81 15.00 -21.66
N VAL A 312 -17.99 14.80 -22.69
CA VAL A 312 -16.64 15.37 -22.80
C VAL A 312 -16.68 16.90 -22.89
N ILE A 313 -17.52 17.45 -23.75
CA ILE A 313 -17.62 18.92 -23.90
C ILE A 313 -18.18 19.55 -22.63
N SER A 314 -19.16 18.93 -21.96
CA SER A 314 -19.69 19.47 -20.70
C SER A 314 -18.71 19.35 -19.54
N ALA A 315 -17.77 18.39 -19.59
CA ALA A 315 -16.66 18.34 -18.64
C ALA A 315 -15.68 19.51 -18.84
N GLY A 316 -15.54 20.02 -20.06
CA GLY A 316 -14.79 21.25 -20.35
C GLY A 316 -13.29 21.14 -20.04
N GLY A 317 -12.70 19.95 -20.26
CA GLY A 317 -11.30 19.67 -19.94
C GLY A 317 -11.04 19.28 -18.48
N ASP A 318 -12.07 19.26 -17.62
CA ASP A 318 -11.94 18.81 -16.23
C ASP A 318 -12.15 17.28 -16.16
N ASP A 319 -11.05 16.53 -16.10
CA ASP A 319 -11.06 15.06 -16.09
C ASP A 319 -11.81 14.49 -14.88
N GLN A 320 -11.75 15.14 -13.72
CA GLN A 320 -12.50 14.71 -12.54
C GLN A 320 -14.00 14.87 -12.76
N LYS A 321 -14.41 16.01 -13.33
CA LYS A 321 -15.80 16.25 -13.71
C LYS A 321 -16.27 15.21 -14.74
N LEU A 322 -15.45 14.93 -15.75
CA LEU A 322 -15.75 13.90 -16.76
C LEU A 322 -15.98 12.54 -16.11
N CYS A 323 -15.04 12.05 -15.30
CA CYS A 323 -15.15 10.75 -14.64
C CYS A 323 -16.42 10.65 -13.79
N LYS A 324 -16.76 11.72 -13.05
CA LYS A 324 -18.02 11.77 -12.28
C LYS A 324 -19.25 11.68 -13.18
N MET A 325 -19.27 12.43 -14.29
CA MET A 325 -20.39 12.41 -15.24
C MET A 325 -20.55 11.03 -15.91
N VAL A 326 -19.44 10.42 -16.33
CA VAL A 326 -19.42 9.07 -16.92
C VAL A 326 -19.95 8.04 -15.93
N ARG A 327 -19.54 8.07 -14.66
CA ARG A 327 -20.06 7.18 -13.61
C ARG A 327 -21.56 7.36 -13.37
N ILE A 328 -22.06 8.59 -13.33
CA ILE A 328 -23.50 8.83 -13.19
C ILE A 328 -24.25 8.27 -14.40
N MET A 329 -23.70 8.44 -15.61
CA MET A 329 -24.29 7.90 -16.84
C MET A 329 -24.28 6.38 -16.85
N GLU A 330 -23.19 5.77 -16.43
CA GLU A 330 -23.05 4.32 -16.29
C GLU A 330 -24.11 3.76 -15.33
N TRP A 331 -24.24 4.35 -14.14
CA TRP A 331 -25.25 3.96 -13.17
C TRP A 331 -26.68 4.16 -13.70
N THR A 332 -26.91 5.25 -14.43
CA THR A 332 -28.20 5.53 -15.11
C THR A 332 -28.56 4.42 -16.10
N LEU A 333 -27.58 3.95 -16.88
CA LEU A 333 -27.76 2.84 -17.82
C LEU A 333 -28.13 1.54 -17.09
N CYS A 334 -27.58 1.31 -15.89
CA CYS A 334 -27.89 0.14 -15.07
C CYS A 334 -29.28 0.20 -14.40
N GLU A 335 -29.70 1.35 -13.87
CA GLU A 335 -30.94 1.44 -13.10
C GLU A 335 -32.21 1.42 -13.94
N ARG A 336 -32.21 2.09 -15.10
CA ARG A 336 -33.41 2.22 -15.94
C ARG A 336 -33.05 2.21 -17.41
N PRO A 337 -33.26 1.09 -18.12
CA PRO A 337 -32.84 0.94 -19.51
C PRO A 337 -33.75 1.65 -20.54
N ILE A 338 -34.61 2.58 -20.13
CA ILE A 338 -35.52 3.30 -21.04
C ILE A 338 -34.76 4.43 -21.72
N LYS A 339 -34.69 4.39 -23.06
CA LYS A 339 -33.86 5.28 -23.88
C LYS A 339 -34.16 6.77 -23.65
N ASP A 340 -35.42 7.15 -23.62
CA ASP A 340 -35.84 8.55 -23.40
C ASP A 340 -35.46 9.05 -22.01
N TRP A 341 -35.52 8.18 -21.00
CA TRP A 341 -35.10 8.51 -19.64
C TRP A 341 -33.59 8.71 -19.55
N ILE A 342 -32.82 7.93 -20.29
CA ILE A 342 -31.37 8.06 -20.38
C ILE A 342 -30.99 9.40 -21.03
N PHE A 343 -31.68 9.82 -22.10
CA PHE A 343 -31.45 11.14 -22.69
C PHE A 343 -31.84 12.27 -21.73
N LEU A 344 -33.00 12.20 -21.07
CA LEU A 344 -33.40 13.19 -20.06
C LEU A 344 -32.35 13.29 -18.93
N ARG A 345 -31.77 12.16 -18.53
CA ARG A 345 -30.73 12.14 -17.51
C ARG A 345 -29.41 12.70 -18.03
N LEU A 346 -29.03 12.41 -19.28
CA LEU A 346 -27.89 13.03 -19.93
C LEU A 346 -28.02 14.56 -19.94
N GLU A 347 -29.21 15.09 -20.19
CA GLU A 347 -29.47 16.54 -20.13
C GLU A 347 -29.24 17.11 -18.73
N CYS A 348 -29.69 16.39 -17.69
CA CYS A 348 -29.45 16.76 -16.31
C CYS A 348 -27.96 16.71 -15.94
N ILE A 349 -27.22 15.73 -16.46
CA ILE A 349 -25.77 15.56 -16.21
C ILE A 349 -24.97 16.66 -16.92
N THR A 350 -25.31 16.94 -18.17
CA THR A 350 -24.55 17.83 -19.06
C THR A 350 -24.99 19.28 -18.98
N GLY A 351 -26.20 19.55 -18.49
CA GLY A 351 -26.87 20.86 -18.52
C GLY A 351 -27.26 21.30 -19.93
N ARG A 352 -27.34 20.37 -20.89
CA ARG A 352 -27.59 20.66 -22.32
C ARG A 352 -28.68 19.76 -22.85
N PRO A 353 -29.59 20.26 -23.71
CA PRO A 353 -30.59 19.42 -24.36
C PRO A 353 -29.92 18.36 -25.25
N SER A 354 -30.44 17.14 -25.21
CA SER A 354 -29.98 16.02 -26.02
C SER A 354 -30.34 16.29 -27.48
N ARG A 355 -29.38 16.07 -28.37
CA ARG A 355 -29.59 16.20 -29.82
C ARG A 355 -30.47 15.09 -30.41
N PHE A 356 -30.86 14.13 -29.57
CA PHE A 356 -31.60 12.92 -29.94
C PHE A 356 -32.94 12.81 -29.20
N GLN A 357 -33.49 13.93 -28.72
CA GLN A 357 -34.90 13.94 -28.30
C GLN A 357 -35.80 13.55 -29.50
N PRO A 358 -36.83 12.73 -29.28
CA PRO A 358 -37.79 12.38 -30.33
C PRO A 358 -38.64 13.57 -30.81
#